data_AF-A0A1A0K2H6-F1
#
_entry.id   AF-A0A1A0K2H6-F1
#
_cell.length_a   1.000
_cell.length_b   1.000
_cell.length_c   1.000
_cell.angle_alpha   90.00
_cell.angle_beta   90.00
_cell.angle_gamma   90.00
#
_symmetry.space_group_name_H-M   'P 1'
#
loop_
_entity.id
_entity.type
_entity.pdbx_description
1 polymer ?
#
loop_
_entity_poly.entity_id
_entity_poly.type
_entity_poly.pdbx_seq_one_letter_code
_entity_poly.pdbx_strand_id
1 'polypeptide(L)'
;MFIGPFLLIAAISGALYAVAPTAEKLVYQDVLTVTPPPGAEGVTNTISLEKQVNNAHEAFPDLDIAQVWPSSEPGETTRVLLIDETIDEAELRSVFVNPYTGAVVGDEPSYSGLGELPLRRWISHLHESMHLGPVGELYSELAASWLWFFALGGLVLWASRNKKVQQLFGFGNARTGKEVKNGGAQEVKDAKDTKNKGSGRRRLVNLHGVTGTWMLIGMLALSVTGITWSTYAGGNVNRTVEALQWRADPITTELSGESAEAADPHAEHAGHGGGGGAEAEAEARTWTPEEIAEQADQVLATAREEGLTGSLRMYPGESVEHGWQASERWTEWRTTSDAISVDGETGEVIDRLPFSELPLFSKLTSWGIYLHMGIMFGLPLQILLLVTALAIAGLVVLGYMIWWKRRPTPGATAGIPGPRTKLSTKQWIIVAVLLVAVGGFLPLFGISLAAMLLADVLLSKRAGHTGHETRRAPVDGARA
;
A
#
# COMPACT_ATOMS: atom_id res chain seq x y z
N MET A 1 -19.57 7.05 8.24
CA MET A 1 -20.66 6.86 7.27
C MET A 1 -20.18 7.21 5.88
N PHE A 2 -19.86 8.47 5.57
CA PHE A 2 -19.39 8.86 4.24
C PHE A 2 -18.19 8.05 3.72
N ILE A 3 -17.14 7.89 4.54
CA ILE A 3 -15.91 7.17 4.17
C ILE A 3 -16.02 5.63 4.29
N GLY A 4 -17.10 5.13 4.89
CA GLY A 4 -17.25 3.69 5.16
C GLY A 4 -17.17 2.80 3.91
N PRO A 5 -17.84 3.13 2.78
CA PRO A 5 -17.78 2.30 1.58
C PRO A 5 -16.37 2.24 0.97
N PHE A 6 -15.63 3.35 1.04
CA PHE A 6 -14.25 3.45 0.59
C PHE A 6 -13.34 2.50 1.39
N LEU A 7 -13.43 2.54 2.72
CA LEU A 7 -12.67 1.61 3.56
C LEU A 7 -13.07 0.15 3.34
N LEU A 8 -14.34 -0.12 3.03
CA LEU A 8 -14.81 -1.49 2.78
C LEU A 8 -14.21 -2.08 1.50
N ILE A 9 -14.29 -1.34 0.39
CA ILE A 9 -13.77 -1.81 -0.90
C ILE A 9 -12.24 -1.88 -0.86
N ALA A 10 -11.55 -0.90 -0.25
CA ALA A 10 -10.09 -0.95 -0.06
C ALA A 10 -9.68 -2.16 0.79
N ALA A 11 -10.42 -2.47 1.86
CA ALA A 11 -10.12 -3.63 2.70
C ALA A 11 -10.38 -4.97 1.98
N ILE A 12 -11.43 -5.07 1.16
CA ILE A 12 -11.71 -6.32 0.40
C ILE A 12 -10.70 -6.52 -0.72
N SER A 13 -10.39 -5.48 -1.49
CA SER A 13 -9.36 -5.56 -2.54
C SER A 13 -7.98 -5.82 -1.95
N GLY A 14 -7.62 -5.19 -0.82
CA GLY A 14 -6.36 -5.44 -0.13
C GLY A 14 -6.27 -6.85 0.47
N ALA A 15 -7.39 -7.42 0.93
CA ALA A 15 -7.46 -8.83 1.33
C ALA A 15 -7.15 -9.78 0.17
N LEU A 16 -7.68 -9.49 -1.02
CA LEU A 16 -7.39 -10.26 -2.23
C LEU A 16 -5.93 -10.07 -2.66
N TYR A 17 -5.40 -8.85 -2.58
CA TYR A 17 -4.03 -8.55 -2.96
C TYR A 17 -3.00 -9.21 -2.05
N ALA A 18 -3.28 -9.26 -0.73
CA ALA A 18 -2.40 -9.90 0.24
C ALA A 18 -2.11 -11.38 -0.09
N VAL A 19 -3.03 -12.10 -0.75
CA VAL A 19 -2.84 -13.50 -1.14
C VAL A 19 -2.45 -13.67 -2.61
N ALA A 20 -2.39 -12.59 -3.38
CA ALA A 20 -2.09 -12.62 -4.80
C ALA A 20 -0.72 -13.23 -5.13
N PRO A 21 0.38 -12.98 -4.37
CA PRO A 21 1.67 -13.60 -4.68
C PRO A 21 1.64 -15.14 -4.63
N THR A 22 0.89 -15.73 -3.68
CA THR A 22 0.73 -17.19 -3.62
C THR A 22 -0.21 -17.71 -4.71
N ALA A 23 -1.29 -16.98 -5.03
CA ALA A 23 -2.18 -17.36 -6.12
C ALA A 23 -1.48 -17.34 -7.48
N GLU A 24 -0.64 -16.34 -7.72
CA GLU A 24 0.17 -16.18 -8.94
C GLU A 24 1.12 -17.36 -9.15
N LYS A 25 1.85 -17.78 -8.12
CA LYS A 25 2.74 -18.97 -8.19
C LYS A 25 1.99 -20.25 -8.62
N LEU A 26 0.70 -20.36 -8.30
CA LEU A 26 -0.13 -21.51 -8.67
C LEU A 26 -0.69 -21.39 -10.10
N VAL A 27 -1.11 -20.19 -10.48
CA VAL A 27 -1.73 -19.94 -11.79
C VAL A 27 -0.72 -20.01 -12.92
N TYR A 28 0.50 -19.50 -12.69
CA TYR A 28 1.58 -19.44 -13.67
C TYR A 28 2.70 -20.45 -13.37
N GLN A 29 2.37 -21.56 -12.72
CA GLN A 29 3.35 -22.58 -12.33
C GLN A 29 4.09 -23.14 -13.56
N ASP A 30 3.41 -23.26 -14.69
CA ASP A 30 3.89 -23.78 -15.96
C ASP A 30 5.00 -22.92 -16.59
N VAL A 31 4.95 -21.60 -16.41
CA VAL A 31 6.01 -20.69 -16.89
C VAL A 31 7.03 -20.34 -15.81
N LEU A 32 6.66 -20.35 -14.53
CA LEU A 32 7.56 -20.01 -13.42
C LEU A 32 8.49 -21.16 -13.02
N THR A 33 8.09 -22.41 -13.28
CA THR A 33 8.82 -23.58 -12.81
C THR A 33 9.11 -24.58 -13.91
N VAL A 34 10.29 -25.20 -13.84
CA VAL A 34 10.72 -26.29 -14.70
C VAL A 34 11.23 -27.44 -13.86
N THR A 35 11.19 -28.66 -14.41
CA THR A 35 11.76 -29.83 -13.74
C THR A 35 13.27 -29.88 -13.98
N PRO A 36 14.11 -29.85 -12.93
CA PRO A 36 15.55 -30.03 -13.09
C PRO A 36 15.86 -31.42 -13.69
N PRO A 37 16.82 -31.53 -14.62
CA PRO A 37 17.21 -32.83 -15.15
C PRO A 37 17.88 -33.69 -14.06
N PRO A 38 17.81 -35.03 -14.15
CA PRO A 38 18.48 -35.91 -13.20
C PRO A 38 19.96 -35.57 -13.05
N GLY A 39 20.42 -35.39 -11.80
CA GLY A 39 21.80 -35.03 -11.49
C GLY A 39 22.11 -33.52 -11.46
N ALA A 40 21.14 -32.64 -11.78
CA ALA A 40 21.26 -31.18 -11.59
C ALA A 40 20.63 -30.70 -10.27
N GLU A 41 20.53 -31.59 -9.27
CA GLU A 41 19.99 -31.25 -7.96
C GLU A 41 20.84 -30.19 -7.28
N GLY A 42 20.25 -29.04 -6.95
CA GLY A 42 20.97 -27.91 -6.34
C GLY A 42 21.78 -27.06 -7.33
N VAL A 43 21.76 -27.37 -8.62
CA VAL A 43 22.40 -26.56 -9.65
C VAL A 43 21.38 -25.62 -10.28
N THR A 44 21.76 -24.35 -10.39
CA THR A 44 21.04 -23.32 -11.15
C THR A 44 21.86 -22.99 -12.40
N ASN A 45 21.19 -22.68 -13.52
CA ASN A 45 21.83 -22.25 -14.77
C ASN A 45 22.90 -23.22 -15.32
N THR A 46 22.50 -24.42 -15.78
CA THR A 46 23.47 -25.31 -16.46
C THR A 46 23.80 -24.84 -17.87
N ILE A 47 22.95 -24.01 -18.46
CA ILE A 47 23.20 -23.29 -19.70
C ILE A 47 23.64 -21.86 -19.34
N SER A 48 24.63 -21.34 -20.07
CA SER A 48 25.13 -19.98 -19.90
C SER A 48 24.00 -18.96 -20.03
N LEU A 49 24.06 -17.89 -19.26
CA LEU A 49 23.06 -16.85 -19.30
C LEU A 49 23.03 -16.16 -20.65
N GLU A 50 24.18 -16.00 -21.32
CA GLU A 50 24.29 -15.57 -22.71
C GLU A 50 23.34 -16.35 -23.62
N LYS A 51 23.39 -17.68 -23.57
CA LYS A 51 22.54 -18.53 -24.40
C LYS A 51 21.07 -18.42 -24.01
N GLN A 52 20.76 -18.23 -22.73
CA GLN A 52 19.38 -18.04 -22.29
C GLN A 52 18.81 -16.71 -22.80
N VAL A 53 19.60 -15.63 -22.74
CA VAL A 53 19.24 -14.30 -23.24
C VAL A 53 19.08 -14.31 -24.76
N ASN A 54 20.04 -14.90 -25.48
CA ASN A 54 19.96 -15.07 -26.94
C ASN A 54 18.69 -15.84 -27.35
N ASN A 55 18.39 -16.96 -26.70
CA ASN A 55 17.19 -17.74 -27.02
C ASN A 55 15.89 -16.99 -26.74
N ALA A 56 15.86 -16.12 -25.71
CA ALA A 56 14.70 -15.27 -25.44
C ALA A 56 14.53 -14.18 -26.50
N HIS A 57 15.63 -13.53 -26.90
CA HIS A 57 15.61 -12.51 -27.95
C HIS A 57 15.29 -13.12 -29.33
N GLU A 58 15.79 -14.31 -29.67
CA GLU A 58 15.42 -15.02 -30.91
C GLU A 58 13.91 -15.29 -31.02
N ALA A 59 13.21 -15.46 -29.90
CA ALA A 59 11.75 -15.63 -29.89
C ALA A 59 11.01 -14.30 -30.17
N PHE A 60 11.64 -13.16 -29.87
CA PHE A 60 11.10 -11.82 -30.05
C PHE A 60 12.18 -10.85 -30.56
N PRO A 61 12.65 -11.02 -31.82
CA PRO A 61 13.86 -10.35 -32.33
C PRO A 61 13.70 -8.84 -32.52
N ASP A 62 12.46 -8.35 -32.56
CA ASP A 62 12.15 -6.93 -32.74
C ASP A 62 12.06 -6.17 -31.40
N LEU A 63 12.23 -6.84 -30.26
CA LEU A 63 12.09 -6.24 -28.92
C LEU A 63 13.44 -6.11 -28.22
N ASP A 64 13.66 -4.94 -27.61
CA ASP A 64 14.87 -4.64 -26.84
C ASP A 64 14.86 -5.31 -25.46
N ILE A 65 16.05 -5.69 -24.97
CA ILE A 65 16.21 -6.32 -23.65
C ILE A 65 16.29 -5.23 -22.58
N ALA A 66 15.31 -5.20 -21.68
CA ALA A 66 15.29 -4.27 -20.55
C ALA A 66 15.93 -4.85 -19.30
N GLN A 67 15.68 -6.14 -18.98
CA GLN A 67 16.21 -6.76 -17.77
C GLN A 67 16.44 -8.26 -17.95
N VAL A 68 17.41 -8.79 -17.21
CA VAL A 68 17.69 -10.23 -17.13
C VAL A 68 17.61 -10.67 -15.67
N TRP A 69 16.74 -11.62 -15.38
CA TRP A 69 16.50 -12.16 -14.04
C TRP A 69 16.88 -13.65 -14.03
N PRO A 70 18.14 -13.98 -13.68
CA PRO A 70 18.64 -15.35 -13.71
C PRO A 70 17.92 -16.24 -12.70
N SER A 71 17.73 -17.51 -13.07
CA SER A 71 17.29 -18.54 -12.13
C SER A 71 18.21 -18.58 -10.91
N SER A 72 17.62 -18.47 -9.72
CA SER A 72 18.37 -18.38 -8.46
C SER A 72 18.08 -19.54 -7.51
N GLU A 73 16.96 -20.24 -7.72
CA GLU A 73 16.66 -21.51 -7.04
C GLU A 73 16.50 -22.66 -8.05
N PRO A 74 16.87 -23.90 -7.67
CA PRO A 74 16.66 -25.07 -8.53
C PRO A 74 15.19 -25.22 -8.94
N GLY A 75 14.95 -25.36 -10.24
CA GLY A 75 13.60 -25.50 -10.80
C GLY A 75 12.88 -24.18 -11.09
N GLU A 76 13.46 -23.02 -10.81
CA GLU A 76 12.94 -21.74 -11.33
C GLU A 76 13.41 -21.50 -12.76
N THR A 77 12.56 -20.88 -13.58
CA THR A 77 12.96 -20.34 -14.89
C THR A 77 13.74 -19.04 -14.76
N THR A 78 14.64 -18.78 -15.72
CA THR A 78 15.17 -17.44 -15.95
C THR A 78 14.10 -16.58 -16.62
N ARG A 79 14.01 -15.30 -16.28
CA ARG A 79 13.12 -14.34 -16.95
C ARG A 79 13.96 -13.31 -17.69
N VAL A 80 13.72 -13.13 -18.98
CA VAL A 80 14.29 -12.05 -19.79
C VAL A 80 13.15 -11.09 -20.10
N LEU A 81 13.23 -9.85 -19.62
CA LEU A 81 12.18 -8.86 -19.74
C LEU A 81 12.51 -7.96 -20.93
N LEU A 82 11.57 -7.88 -21.86
CA LEU A 82 11.69 -7.16 -23.12
C LEU A 82 10.78 -5.93 -23.13
N ILE A 83 11.25 -4.86 -23.75
CA ILE A 83 10.46 -3.64 -24.00
C ILE A 83 9.50 -3.95 -25.13
N ASP A 84 8.20 -3.94 -24.83
CA ASP A 84 7.15 -4.18 -25.82
C ASP A 84 6.17 -3.02 -25.78
N GLU A 85 6.27 -2.12 -26.77
CA GLU A 85 5.39 -0.94 -26.86
C GLU A 85 3.92 -1.31 -27.17
N THR A 86 3.62 -2.59 -27.46
CA THR A 86 2.25 -3.04 -27.73
C THR A 86 1.45 -3.39 -26.48
N ILE A 87 2.11 -3.50 -25.33
CA ILE A 87 1.48 -3.71 -24.02
C ILE A 87 1.42 -2.39 -23.23
N ASP A 88 0.92 -2.43 -22.00
CA ASP A 88 0.85 -1.25 -21.13
C ASP A 88 2.24 -0.65 -20.92
N GLU A 89 2.39 0.68 -21.04
CA GLU A 89 3.68 1.38 -20.96
C GLU A 89 4.44 1.13 -19.64
N ALA A 90 3.73 0.74 -18.58
CA ALA A 90 4.34 0.39 -17.30
C ALA A 90 4.76 -1.09 -17.18
N GLU A 91 4.56 -1.90 -18.21
CA GLU A 91 4.80 -3.34 -18.22
C GLU A 91 5.88 -3.73 -19.25
N LEU A 92 6.56 -4.84 -18.97
CA LEU A 92 7.54 -5.47 -19.85
C LEU A 92 7.06 -6.88 -20.21
N ARG A 93 7.38 -7.37 -21.40
CA ARG A 93 7.14 -8.77 -21.77
C ARG A 93 8.21 -9.65 -21.11
N SER A 94 7.83 -10.45 -20.12
CA SER A 94 8.70 -11.47 -19.53
C SER A 94 8.70 -12.72 -20.39
N VAL A 95 9.86 -13.08 -20.94
CA VAL A 95 10.11 -14.36 -21.59
C VAL A 95 10.74 -15.33 -20.58
N PHE A 96 10.11 -16.48 -20.37
CA PHE A 96 10.55 -17.49 -19.40
C PHE A 96 11.39 -18.56 -20.10
N VAL A 97 12.63 -18.71 -19.66
CA VAL A 97 13.60 -19.62 -20.24
C VAL A 97 13.95 -20.72 -19.25
N ASN A 98 13.95 -21.97 -19.71
CA ASN A 98 14.42 -23.10 -18.93
C ASN A 98 15.95 -23.02 -18.77
N PRO A 99 16.50 -22.78 -17.57
CA PRO A 99 17.93 -22.60 -17.36
C PRO A 99 18.75 -23.88 -17.57
N TYR A 100 18.08 -25.02 -17.74
CA TYR A 100 18.72 -26.31 -17.96
C TYR A 100 18.88 -26.69 -19.43
N THR A 101 17.95 -26.22 -20.27
CA THR A 101 17.90 -26.60 -21.69
C THR A 101 18.03 -25.41 -22.64
N GLY A 102 17.82 -24.18 -22.13
CA GLY A 102 17.70 -22.97 -22.92
C GLY A 102 16.35 -22.83 -23.65
N ALA A 103 15.43 -23.78 -23.51
CA ALA A 103 14.14 -23.69 -24.18
C ALA A 103 13.28 -22.56 -23.60
N VAL A 104 12.68 -21.74 -24.47
CA VAL A 104 11.62 -20.80 -24.07
C VAL A 104 10.39 -21.62 -23.69
N VAL A 105 9.91 -21.42 -22.46
CA VAL A 105 8.78 -22.16 -21.86
C VAL A 105 7.46 -21.41 -22.06
N GLY A 106 7.52 -20.09 -22.13
CA GLY A 106 6.39 -19.21 -22.40
C GLY A 106 6.77 -17.75 -22.19
N ASP A 107 5.78 -16.86 -22.31
CA ASP A 107 5.93 -15.44 -22.08
C ASP A 107 4.65 -14.83 -21.47
N GLU A 108 4.81 -13.81 -20.64
CA GLU A 108 3.70 -13.07 -20.02
C GLU A 108 4.04 -11.59 -19.89
N PRO A 109 3.06 -10.67 -20.03
CA PRO A 109 3.21 -9.29 -19.57
C PRO A 109 3.53 -9.26 -18.07
N SER A 110 4.41 -8.35 -17.67
CA SER A 110 4.85 -8.27 -16.29
C SER A 110 5.18 -6.86 -15.85
N TYR A 111 4.73 -6.50 -14.64
CA TYR A 111 5.19 -5.28 -14.00
C TYR A 111 6.59 -5.51 -13.41
N SER A 112 7.59 -4.87 -14.00
CA SER A 112 9.01 -5.19 -13.78
C SER A 112 9.47 -4.92 -12.34
N GLY A 113 8.99 -3.86 -11.69
CA GLY A 113 9.45 -3.48 -10.33
C GLY A 113 9.27 -4.58 -9.27
N LEU A 114 8.14 -5.32 -9.34
CA LEU A 114 7.80 -6.36 -8.36
C LEU A 114 7.66 -7.76 -8.97
N GLY A 115 7.85 -7.86 -10.29
CA GLY A 115 7.71 -9.10 -11.05
C GLY A 115 6.28 -9.64 -11.13
N GLU A 116 5.28 -8.77 -10.95
CA GLU A 116 3.85 -9.16 -10.98
C GLU A 116 3.48 -9.65 -12.38
N LEU A 117 2.83 -10.80 -12.45
CA LEU A 117 2.22 -11.36 -13.66
C LEU A 117 0.75 -10.91 -13.74
N PRO A 118 0.04 -11.16 -14.86
CA PRO A 118 -1.22 -10.49 -15.15
C PRO A 118 -2.30 -10.65 -14.06
N LEU A 119 -2.38 -11.81 -13.38
CA LEU A 119 -3.32 -12.00 -12.27
C LEU A 119 -3.06 -11.02 -11.12
N ARG A 120 -1.84 -10.99 -10.59
CA ARG A 120 -1.50 -10.14 -9.45
C ARG A 120 -1.57 -8.68 -9.85
N ARG A 121 -1.14 -8.36 -11.06
CA ARG A 121 -1.19 -7.02 -11.63
C ARG A 121 -2.61 -6.49 -11.76
N TRP A 122 -3.54 -7.33 -12.20
CA TRP A 122 -4.96 -6.98 -12.23
C TRP A 122 -5.51 -6.72 -10.81
N ILE A 123 -5.13 -7.55 -9.82
CA ILE A 123 -5.54 -7.37 -8.43
C ILE A 123 -4.92 -6.12 -7.80
N SER A 124 -3.65 -5.82 -8.09
CA SER A 124 -2.97 -4.63 -7.58
C SER A 124 -3.64 -3.37 -8.09
N HIS A 125 -3.96 -3.29 -9.38
CA HIS A 125 -4.76 -2.20 -9.94
C HIS A 125 -6.17 -2.09 -9.33
N LEU A 126 -6.82 -3.20 -9.01
CA LEU A 126 -8.11 -3.16 -8.31
C LEU A 126 -7.98 -2.51 -6.93
N HIS A 127 -6.87 -2.75 -6.23
CA HIS A 127 -6.62 -2.19 -4.91
C HIS A 127 -6.18 -0.73 -4.95
N GLU A 128 -5.27 -0.41 -5.86
CA GLU A 128 -4.66 0.91 -6.03
C GLU A 128 -5.64 1.93 -6.64
N SER A 129 -6.39 1.52 -7.66
CA SER A 129 -7.23 2.44 -8.44
C SER A 129 -8.62 1.92 -8.74
N MET A 130 -9.01 0.73 -8.26
CA MET A 130 -10.27 0.09 -8.66
C MET A 130 -10.46 -0.06 -10.18
N HIS A 131 -9.37 -0.08 -10.96
CA HIS A 131 -9.41 0.02 -12.44
C HIS A 131 -10.09 1.29 -12.98
N LEU A 132 -10.13 2.36 -12.19
CA LEU A 132 -10.69 3.66 -12.57
C LEU A 132 -9.60 4.70 -12.92
N GLY A 133 -8.34 4.27 -13.02
CA GLY A 133 -7.20 5.14 -13.30
C GLY A 133 -7.04 6.24 -12.24
N PRO A 134 -6.72 7.49 -12.62
CA PRO A 134 -6.44 8.58 -11.68
C PRO A 134 -7.56 8.87 -10.68
N VAL A 135 -8.83 8.68 -11.08
CA VAL A 135 -9.97 8.87 -10.16
C VAL A 135 -9.97 7.80 -9.05
N GLY A 136 -9.52 6.60 -9.40
CA GLY A 136 -9.32 5.49 -8.51
C GLY A 136 -8.22 5.71 -7.48
N GLU A 137 -7.10 6.30 -7.90
CA GLU A 137 -5.99 6.64 -7.01
C GLU A 137 -6.42 7.68 -5.96
N LEU A 138 -7.20 8.69 -6.38
CA LEU A 138 -7.82 9.63 -5.44
C LEU A 138 -8.71 8.91 -4.41
N TYR A 139 -9.43 7.89 -4.87
CA TYR A 139 -10.29 7.07 -4.03
C TYR A 139 -9.48 6.27 -2.99
N SER A 140 -8.38 5.63 -3.39
CA SER A 140 -7.56 4.80 -2.51
C SER A 140 -6.77 5.65 -1.52
N GLU A 141 -6.22 6.79 -1.96
CA GLU A 141 -5.58 7.77 -1.09
C GLU A 141 -6.57 8.32 -0.05
N LEU A 142 -7.81 8.62 -0.46
CA LEU A 142 -8.85 9.06 0.47
C LEU A 142 -9.12 7.97 1.52
N ALA A 143 -9.24 6.70 1.11
CA ALA A 143 -9.44 5.60 2.05
C ALA A 143 -8.26 5.48 3.04
N ALA A 144 -7.02 5.46 2.54
CA ALA A 144 -5.80 5.34 3.34
C ALA A 144 -5.66 6.51 4.33
N SER A 145 -5.95 7.74 3.89
CA SER A 145 -5.82 8.96 4.68
C SER A 145 -6.83 9.08 5.83
N TRP A 146 -7.95 8.36 5.77
CA TRP A 146 -8.96 8.35 6.84
C TRP A 146 -8.81 7.19 7.81
N LEU A 147 -8.09 6.13 7.44
CA LEU A 147 -7.98 4.91 8.24
C LEU A 147 -7.36 5.19 9.62
N TRP A 148 -6.20 5.87 9.68
CA TRP A 148 -5.57 6.23 10.95
C TRP A 148 -6.49 7.09 11.83
N PHE A 149 -7.21 8.05 11.22
CA PHE A 149 -8.09 8.96 11.95
C PHE A 149 -9.22 8.20 12.64
N PHE A 150 -9.85 7.24 11.94
CA PHE A 150 -10.88 6.40 12.54
C PHE A 150 -10.30 5.41 13.57
N ALA A 151 -9.12 4.87 13.32
CA ALA A 151 -8.45 3.95 14.24
C ALA A 151 -8.12 4.64 15.59
N LEU A 152 -7.47 5.81 15.55
CA LEU A 152 -7.16 6.60 16.74
C LEU A 152 -8.42 7.16 17.41
N GLY A 153 -9.37 7.69 16.62
CA GLY A 153 -10.64 8.16 17.15
C GLY A 153 -11.44 7.05 17.85
N GLY A 154 -11.44 5.85 17.29
CA GLY A 154 -12.02 4.65 17.87
C GLY A 154 -11.37 4.27 19.21
N LEU A 155 -10.04 4.30 19.27
CA LEU A 155 -9.29 4.05 20.51
C LEU A 155 -9.63 5.07 21.61
N VAL A 156 -9.65 6.37 21.29
CA VAL A 156 -10.00 7.44 22.23
C VAL A 156 -11.43 7.23 22.76
N LEU A 157 -12.38 6.94 21.87
CA LEU A 157 -13.76 6.66 22.27
C LEU A 157 -13.88 5.40 23.14
N TRP A 158 -13.15 4.35 22.82
CA TRP A 158 -13.11 3.12 23.63
C TRP A 158 -12.52 3.39 25.02
N ALA A 159 -11.40 4.10 25.10
CA ALA A 159 -10.75 4.49 26.35
C ALA A 159 -11.68 5.38 27.21
N SER A 160 -12.38 6.34 26.59
CA SER A 160 -13.34 7.22 27.27
C SER A 160 -14.58 6.51 27.82
N ARG A 161 -14.84 5.27 27.41
CA ARG A 161 -15.99 4.47 27.88
C ARG A 161 -15.57 3.37 28.85
N ASN A 162 -14.28 3.04 28.90
CA ASN A 162 -13.76 1.96 29.73
C ASN A 162 -13.24 2.50 31.07
N LYS A 163 -14.03 2.35 32.13
CA LYS A 163 -13.72 2.87 33.47
C LYS A 163 -12.35 2.41 34.02
N LYS A 164 -11.92 1.19 33.71
CA LYS A 164 -10.60 0.68 34.14
C LYS A 164 -9.47 1.42 33.43
N VAL A 165 -9.62 1.66 32.13
CA VAL A 165 -8.65 2.44 31.32
C VAL A 165 -8.62 3.90 31.77
N GLN A 166 -9.77 4.51 32.07
CA GLN A 166 -9.83 5.86 32.63
C GLN A 166 -9.09 5.99 33.97
N GLN A 167 -9.17 4.96 34.82
CA GLN A 167 -8.45 4.91 36.09
C GLN A 167 -6.93 4.75 35.87
N LEU A 168 -6.52 3.94 34.90
CA LEU A 168 -5.10 3.75 34.52
C LEU A 168 -4.47 5.01 33.92
N PHE A 169 -5.20 5.77 33.10
CA PHE A 169 -4.69 6.97 32.41
C PHE A 169 -5.10 8.30 33.09
N GLY A 170 -5.65 8.26 34.30
CA GLY A 170 -5.98 9.48 35.07
C GLY A 170 -7.11 10.35 34.50
N PHE A 171 -7.88 9.88 33.50
CA PHE A 171 -9.02 10.60 32.91
C PHE A 171 -10.30 10.58 33.77
N GLY A 172 -10.24 9.98 34.97
CA GLY A 172 -11.39 9.83 35.85
C GLY A 172 -11.82 11.15 36.49
N ASN A 173 -12.96 11.70 36.05
CA ASN A 173 -13.69 12.70 36.84
C ASN A 173 -14.08 12.07 38.18
N ALA A 174 -13.51 12.55 39.28
CA ALA A 174 -13.74 12.09 40.65
C ALA A 174 -15.15 12.41 41.22
N ARG A 175 -16.19 12.49 40.38
CA ARG A 175 -17.54 12.94 40.78
C ARG A 175 -18.67 12.10 40.19
N THR A 176 -18.66 10.80 40.40
CA THR A 176 -19.91 10.00 40.34
C THR A 176 -19.80 8.84 41.32
N GLY A 177 -19.75 9.18 42.61
CA GLY A 177 -19.78 8.25 43.73
C GLY A 177 -20.78 8.73 44.77
N LYS A 178 -22.04 8.92 44.37
CA LYS A 178 -23.15 9.02 45.32
C LYS A 178 -24.31 8.23 44.75
N GLU A 179 -24.28 6.93 45.01
CA GLU A 179 -25.42 6.04 44.83
C GLU A 179 -26.56 6.55 45.72
N VAL A 180 -27.64 7.00 45.09
CA VAL A 180 -28.94 7.10 45.75
C VAL A 180 -29.55 5.70 45.70
N LYS A 181 -29.37 4.93 46.77
CA LYS A 181 -30.25 3.80 47.08
C LYS A 181 -31.55 4.38 47.60
N ASN A 182 -32.66 4.21 46.87
CA ASN A 182 -34.00 4.02 47.45
C ASN A 182 -35.06 3.73 46.38
N GLY A 183 -35.85 2.67 46.65
CA GLY A 183 -37.12 2.29 46.00
C GLY A 183 -36.93 1.48 44.73
N GLY A 184 -37.62 0.36 44.46
CA GLY A 184 -38.72 -0.36 45.10
C GLY A 184 -39.16 -1.45 44.11
N ALA A 185 -39.63 -2.60 44.60
CA ALA A 185 -39.75 -3.87 43.87
C ALA A 185 -40.73 -3.94 42.67
N GLN A 186 -41.19 -2.82 42.12
CA GLN A 186 -42.04 -2.78 40.92
C GLN A 186 -41.23 -2.69 39.61
N GLU A 187 -39.96 -2.29 39.67
CA GLU A 187 -39.09 -2.05 38.50
C GLU A 187 -38.53 -3.34 37.86
N VAL A 188 -38.75 -4.50 38.47
CA VAL A 188 -38.10 -5.76 38.08
C VAL A 188 -38.82 -6.45 36.89
N LYS A 189 -40.09 -6.12 36.61
CA LYS A 189 -40.83 -6.69 35.48
C LYS A 189 -40.61 -5.93 34.16
N ASP A 190 -40.54 -4.59 34.18
CA ASP A 190 -40.19 -3.78 32.99
C ASP A 190 -38.70 -3.90 32.60
N ALA A 191 -37.85 -4.29 33.54
CA ALA A 191 -36.43 -4.61 33.29
C ALA A 191 -36.22 -5.92 32.51
N LYS A 192 -37.24 -6.80 32.42
CA LYS A 192 -37.12 -8.09 31.69
C LYS A 192 -37.41 -7.93 30.20
N ASP A 193 -38.36 -7.07 29.82
CA ASP A 193 -38.69 -6.79 28.41
C ASP A 193 -37.71 -5.82 27.74
N THR A 194 -37.01 -4.99 28.52
CA THR A 194 -35.94 -4.11 28.03
C THR A 194 -34.57 -4.81 27.95
N LYS A 195 -34.37 -5.91 28.67
CA LYS A 195 -33.11 -6.69 28.65
C LYS A 195 -32.80 -7.34 27.30
N ASN A 196 -33.82 -7.74 26.54
CA ASN A 196 -33.62 -8.43 25.25
C ASN A 196 -33.39 -7.48 24.06
N LYS A 197 -33.90 -6.24 24.10
CA LYS A 197 -33.68 -5.27 23.00
C LYS A 197 -32.34 -4.53 23.09
N GLY A 198 -31.75 -4.41 24.30
CA GLY A 198 -30.44 -3.78 24.51
C GLY A 198 -29.21 -4.69 24.36
N SER A 199 -29.39 -6.02 24.47
CA SER A 199 -28.29 -7.00 24.48
C SER A 199 -27.57 -7.10 23.14
N GLY A 200 -28.32 -7.14 22.03
CA GLY A 200 -27.75 -7.30 20.68
C GLY A 200 -26.88 -6.12 20.25
N ARG A 201 -27.34 -4.88 20.47
CA ARG A 201 -26.55 -3.68 20.14
C ARG A 201 -25.30 -3.57 21.02
N ARG A 202 -25.41 -3.86 22.31
CA ARG A 202 -24.26 -3.84 23.22
C ARG A 202 -23.19 -4.87 22.80
N ARG A 203 -23.59 -6.06 22.36
CA ARG A 203 -22.68 -7.08 21.83
C ARG A 203 -21.93 -6.59 20.59
N LEU A 204 -22.64 -5.98 19.63
CA LEU A 204 -22.01 -5.42 18.42
C LEU A 204 -21.00 -4.31 18.73
N VAL A 205 -21.34 -3.40 19.66
CA VAL A 205 -20.43 -2.33 20.08
C VAL A 205 -19.19 -2.90 20.78
N ASN A 206 -19.35 -3.93 21.62
CA ASN A 206 -18.23 -4.59 22.28
C ASN A 206 -17.34 -5.31 21.26
N LEU A 207 -17.92 -6.06 20.33
CA LEU A 207 -17.18 -6.74 19.27
C LEU A 207 -16.39 -5.75 18.42
N HIS A 208 -17.04 -4.69 17.94
CA HIS A 208 -16.40 -3.63 17.17
C HIS A 208 -15.25 -2.97 17.95
N GLY A 209 -15.45 -2.66 19.24
CA GLY A 209 -14.42 -2.07 20.08
C GLY A 209 -13.22 -3.01 20.29
N VAL A 210 -13.46 -4.27 20.64
CA VAL A 210 -12.39 -5.26 20.88
C VAL A 210 -11.61 -5.54 19.60
N THR A 211 -12.30 -5.83 18.49
CA THR A 211 -11.66 -6.06 17.19
C THR A 211 -10.86 -4.84 16.75
N GLY A 212 -11.42 -3.63 16.90
CA GLY A 212 -10.72 -2.38 16.54
C GLY A 212 -9.46 -2.15 17.38
N THR A 213 -9.47 -2.51 18.66
CA THR A 213 -8.29 -2.41 19.52
C THR A 213 -7.20 -3.40 19.12
N TRP A 214 -7.55 -4.67 18.87
CA TRP A 214 -6.58 -5.68 18.44
C TRP A 214 -5.96 -5.36 17.08
N MET A 215 -6.76 -4.82 16.16
CA MET A 215 -6.31 -4.48 14.81
C MET A 215 -5.66 -3.09 14.72
N LEU A 216 -5.53 -2.35 15.83
CA LEU A 216 -5.06 -0.96 15.81
C LEU A 216 -3.68 -0.83 15.17
N ILE A 217 -2.72 -1.66 15.58
CA ILE A 217 -1.35 -1.60 15.06
C ILE A 217 -1.35 -1.90 13.56
N GLY A 218 -2.09 -2.93 13.12
CA GLY A 218 -2.23 -3.26 11.70
C GLY A 218 -2.86 -2.12 10.90
N MET A 219 -3.95 -1.50 11.39
CA MET A 219 -4.60 -0.37 10.74
C MET A 219 -3.67 0.84 10.61
N LEU A 220 -2.88 1.14 11.65
CA LEU A 220 -1.92 2.26 11.61
C LEU A 220 -0.76 1.96 10.67
N ALA A 221 -0.20 0.75 10.70
CA ALA A 221 0.86 0.33 9.79
C ALA A 221 0.41 0.44 8.32
N LEU A 222 -0.75 -0.15 7.98
CA LEU A 222 -1.33 -0.09 6.63
C LEU A 222 -1.66 1.34 6.19
N SER A 223 -2.14 2.19 7.12
CA SER A 223 -2.45 3.59 6.81
C SER A 223 -1.18 4.40 6.55
N VAL A 224 -0.14 4.25 7.36
CA VAL A 224 1.13 4.97 7.18
C VAL A 224 1.78 4.57 5.87
N THR A 225 1.93 3.27 5.61
CA THR A 225 2.57 2.80 4.36
C THR A 225 1.70 3.12 3.14
N GLY A 226 0.38 2.94 3.22
CA GLY A 226 -0.54 3.34 2.14
C GLY A 226 -0.49 4.84 1.77
N ILE A 227 -0.25 5.72 2.76
CA ILE A 227 -0.13 7.15 2.52
C ILE A 227 1.19 7.49 1.81
N THR A 228 2.29 6.78 2.10
CA THR A 228 3.63 7.14 1.59
C THR A 228 3.79 7.03 0.07
N TRP A 229 2.99 6.22 -0.62
CA TRP A 229 3.01 6.07 -2.09
C TRP A 229 1.75 6.59 -2.77
N SER A 230 0.91 7.34 -2.06
CA SER A 230 -0.27 7.95 -2.67
C SER A 230 0.08 9.17 -3.52
N THR A 231 -0.78 9.53 -4.47
CA THR A 231 -0.53 10.59 -5.46
C THR A 231 -0.14 11.93 -4.80
N TYR A 232 -0.94 12.44 -3.87
CA TYR A 232 -0.68 13.76 -3.26
C TYR A 232 0.07 13.67 -1.93
N ALA A 233 -0.39 12.80 -1.02
CA ALA A 233 0.26 12.68 0.27
C ALA A 233 1.62 11.97 0.16
N GLY A 234 1.77 10.98 -0.73
CA GLY A 234 3.07 10.41 -1.05
C GLY A 234 3.98 11.42 -1.75
N GLY A 235 3.45 12.25 -2.66
CA GLY A 235 4.20 13.38 -3.21
C GLY A 235 4.70 14.39 -2.16
N ASN A 236 3.92 14.64 -1.10
CA ASN A 236 4.36 15.44 0.05
C ASN A 236 5.46 14.73 0.87
N VAL A 237 5.35 13.42 1.07
CA VAL A 237 6.40 12.60 1.71
C VAL A 237 7.69 12.69 0.91
N ASN A 238 7.64 12.44 -0.40
CA ASN A 238 8.81 12.47 -1.29
C ASN A 238 9.53 13.81 -1.22
N ARG A 239 8.82 14.93 -1.38
CA ARG A 239 9.40 16.29 -1.26
C ARG A 239 10.04 16.55 0.11
N THR A 240 9.44 16.02 1.17
CA THR A 240 9.98 16.19 2.53
C THR A 240 11.28 15.40 2.71
N VAL A 241 11.30 14.16 2.21
CA VAL A 241 12.43 13.26 2.30
C VAL A 241 13.61 13.75 1.46
N GLU A 242 13.33 14.23 0.26
CA GLU A 242 14.29 14.86 -0.65
C GLU A 242 14.90 16.12 -0.03
N ALA A 243 14.06 17.04 0.48
CA ALA A 243 14.53 18.27 1.14
C ALA A 243 15.39 18.01 2.40
N LEU A 244 15.25 16.83 3.01
CA LEU A 244 16.01 16.42 4.19
C LEU A 244 17.19 15.51 3.85
N GLN A 245 17.42 15.19 2.57
CA GLN A 245 18.44 14.25 2.08
C GLN A 245 18.36 12.90 2.82
N TRP A 246 17.14 12.39 2.98
CA TRP A 246 16.85 11.13 3.67
C TRP A 246 16.71 9.94 2.72
N ARG A 247 16.83 10.16 1.40
CA ARG A 247 16.98 9.11 0.39
C ARG A 247 18.45 8.77 0.19
N ALA A 248 18.71 7.51 -0.16
CA ALA A 248 20.00 7.13 -0.69
C ALA A 248 20.23 7.81 -2.04
N ASP A 249 21.48 8.14 -2.33
CA ASP A 249 21.88 8.54 -3.67
C ASP A 249 21.73 7.33 -4.62
N PRO A 250 21.31 7.55 -5.88
CA PRO A 250 21.22 6.47 -6.85
C PRO A 250 22.60 5.86 -7.11
N ILE A 251 22.62 4.58 -7.50
CA ILE A 251 23.87 3.89 -7.82
C ILE A 251 24.42 4.39 -9.15
N THR A 252 25.71 4.68 -9.23
CA THR A 252 26.33 5.22 -10.45
C THR A 252 26.56 4.11 -11.48
N THR A 253 26.07 4.29 -12.71
CA THR A 253 26.28 3.33 -13.81
C THR A 253 27.28 3.78 -14.85
N GLU A 254 27.81 4.98 -14.77
CA GLU A 254 28.70 5.49 -15.81
C GLU A 254 30.09 4.87 -15.80
N LEU A 255 30.58 4.54 -17.00
CA LEU A 255 31.92 4.01 -17.23
C LEU A 255 32.98 5.11 -17.29
N SER A 256 32.57 6.36 -17.57
CA SER A 256 33.48 7.49 -17.79
C SER A 256 33.40 8.57 -16.69
N GLY A 257 32.99 8.21 -15.47
CA GLY A 257 33.25 9.02 -14.26
C GLY A 257 32.72 10.46 -14.26
N GLU A 258 31.70 10.80 -15.05
CA GLU A 258 31.15 12.15 -15.17
C GLU A 258 29.63 12.15 -15.02
N SER A 259 29.20 12.01 -13.76
CA SER A 259 27.86 11.59 -13.30
C SER A 259 26.65 12.19 -14.02
N ALA A 260 25.90 11.32 -14.70
CA ALA A 260 24.51 11.40 -15.11
C ALA A 260 23.66 10.43 -14.26
N GLU A 261 22.40 10.83 -14.08
CA GLU A 261 21.46 10.26 -13.13
C GLU A 261 21.02 8.84 -13.51
N ALA A 262 21.59 7.84 -12.84
CA ALA A 262 21.11 6.47 -12.91
C ALA A 262 19.89 6.23 -12.00
N ALA A 263 19.09 5.23 -12.35
CA ALA A 263 17.79 4.95 -11.76
C ALA A 263 17.82 4.74 -10.23
N ASP A 264 16.93 5.45 -9.51
CA ASP A 264 16.72 5.35 -8.07
C ASP A 264 16.30 3.91 -7.69
N PRO A 265 17.03 3.21 -6.80
CA PRO A 265 16.69 1.86 -6.31
C PRO A 265 15.35 1.80 -5.53
N HIS A 266 14.73 2.95 -5.25
CA HIS A 266 13.39 3.09 -4.68
C HIS A 266 12.34 3.61 -5.67
N ALA A 267 12.66 3.76 -6.97
CA ALA A 267 11.70 4.08 -8.02
C ALA A 267 10.72 2.93 -8.35
N GLU A 268 10.62 1.90 -7.51
CA GLU A 268 9.81 0.70 -7.72
C GLU A 268 8.28 0.94 -7.77
N HIS A 269 7.84 2.18 -7.52
CA HIS A 269 6.44 2.63 -7.59
C HIS A 269 6.23 3.93 -8.39
N ALA A 270 7.28 4.49 -8.99
CA ALA A 270 7.08 5.51 -10.01
C ALA A 270 6.83 4.74 -11.31
N GLY A 271 5.58 4.69 -11.76
CA GLY A 271 5.28 4.19 -13.10
C GLY A 271 6.26 4.81 -14.11
N HIS A 272 6.73 4.00 -15.04
CA HIS A 272 7.60 4.41 -16.14
C HIS A 272 6.86 5.44 -17.02
N GLY A 273 6.80 6.68 -16.55
CA GLY A 273 6.35 7.83 -17.32
C GLY A 273 7.55 8.43 -18.03
N GLY A 274 8.01 7.77 -19.10
CA GLY A 274 8.95 8.34 -20.05
C GLY A 274 8.30 9.49 -20.82
N GLY A 275 8.24 10.66 -20.19
CA GLY A 275 7.77 11.89 -20.82
C GLY A 275 8.90 12.51 -21.63
N GLY A 276 8.85 12.31 -22.96
CA GLY A 276 9.81 12.84 -23.91
C GLY A 276 10.05 14.34 -23.81
N GLY A 277 11.33 14.70 -23.71
CA GLY A 277 11.87 16.01 -24.06
C GLY A 277 12.90 15.79 -25.16
N ALA A 278 12.49 16.03 -26.41
CA ALA A 278 13.39 16.02 -27.56
C ALA A 278 14.31 17.25 -27.49
N GLU A 279 15.52 17.06 -26.97
CA GLU A 279 16.69 17.81 -27.41
C GLU A 279 17.67 16.82 -28.01
N ALA A 280 18.07 17.09 -29.25
CA ALA A 280 18.92 16.22 -30.05
C ALA A 280 20.35 16.22 -29.50
N GLU A 281 20.60 15.38 -28.51
CA GLU A 281 21.93 14.85 -28.25
C GLU A 281 22.22 13.79 -29.30
N ALA A 282 23.45 13.73 -29.80
CA ALA A 282 23.84 12.71 -30.76
C ALA A 282 23.49 11.33 -30.17
N GLU A 283 22.68 10.52 -30.86
CA GLU A 283 22.25 9.21 -30.36
C GLU A 283 23.47 8.41 -29.92
N ALA A 284 23.66 8.32 -28.61
CA ALA A 284 24.74 7.54 -28.02
C ALA A 284 24.56 6.09 -28.48
N ARG A 285 25.65 5.43 -28.85
CA ARG A 285 25.58 4.03 -29.27
C ARG A 285 24.98 3.22 -28.12
N THR A 286 23.91 2.49 -28.41
CA THR A 286 23.30 1.54 -27.49
C THR A 286 23.95 0.16 -27.64
N TRP A 287 23.80 -0.69 -26.62
CA TRP A 287 24.20 -2.08 -26.69
C TRP A 287 23.31 -2.86 -27.64
N THR A 288 23.90 -3.73 -28.46
CA THR A 288 23.12 -4.70 -29.24
C THR A 288 22.63 -5.85 -28.35
N PRO A 289 21.53 -6.52 -28.69
CA PRO A 289 21.05 -7.67 -27.93
C PRO A 289 22.09 -8.79 -27.76
N GLU A 290 22.92 -9.01 -28.78
CA GLU A 290 24.03 -9.97 -28.72
C GLU A 290 25.11 -9.54 -27.71
N GLU A 291 25.51 -8.27 -27.70
CA GLU A 291 26.47 -7.73 -26.72
C GLU A 291 25.91 -7.84 -25.29
N ILE A 292 24.61 -7.55 -25.10
CA ILE A 292 23.93 -7.71 -23.81
C ILE A 292 24.00 -9.18 -23.36
N ALA A 293 23.76 -10.13 -24.27
CA ALA A 293 23.84 -11.55 -23.95
C ALA A 293 25.27 -11.96 -23.58
N GLU A 294 26.28 -11.55 -24.34
CA GLU A 294 27.69 -11.86 -24.10
C GLU A 294 28.16 -11.38 -22.72
N GLN A 295 27.70 -10.20 -22.28
CA GLN A 295 28.06 -9.61 -20.99
C GLN A 295 27.34 -10.25 -19.79
N ALA A 296 26.18 -10.88 -20.01
CA ALA A 296 25.27 -11.30 -18.93
C ALA A 296 25.91 -12.28 -17.94
N ASP A 297 26.69 -13.26 -18.41
CA ASP A 297 27.36 -14.24 -17.54
C ASP A 297 28.45 -13.59 -16.68
N GLN A 298 29.20 -12.64 -17.24
CA GLN A 298 30.25 -11.92 -16.53
C GLN A 298 29.66 -11.04 -15.43
N VAL A 299 28.60 -10.29 -15.73
CA VAL A 299 27.88 -9.47 -14.74
C VAL A 299 27.31 -10.33 -13.62
N LEU A 300 26.71 -11.48 -13.95
CA LEU A 300 26.21 -12.43 -12.96
C LEU A 300 27.35 -12.96 -12.07
N ALA A 301 28.48 -13.34 -12.66
CA ALA A 301 29.63 -13.83 -11.92
C ALA A 301 30.18 -12.76 -10.96
N THR A 302 30.42 -11.54 -11.45
CA THR A 302 30.86 -10.41 -10.62
C THR A 302 29.89 -10.13 -9.48
N ALA A 303 28.57 -10.14 -9.74
CA ALA A 303 27.56 -9.95 -8.70
C ALA A 303 27.61 -11.02 -7.60
N ARG A 304 27.84 -12.29 -7.97
CA ARG A 304 28.02 -13.37 -6.99
C ARG A 304 29.32 -13.23 -6.20
N GLU A 305 30.41 -12.83 -6.85
CA GLU A 305 31.71 -12.59 -6.21
C GLU A 305 31.65 -11.43 -5.19
N GLU A 306 30.90 -10.38 -5.51
CA GLU A 306 30.62 -9.25 -4.61
C GLU A 306 29.63 -9.57 -3.49
N GLY A 307 29.14 -10.82 -3.43
CA GLY A 307 28.35 -11.33 -2.30
C GLY A 307 26.84 -11.16 -2.43
N LEU A 308 26.32 -10.79 -3.60
CA LEU A 308 24.87 -10.82 -3.84
C LEU A 308 24.45 -12.29 -3.96
N THR A 309 23.71 -12.77 -2.96
CA THR A 309 23.36 -14.19 -2.82
C THR A 309 21.90 -14.49 -3.13
N GLY A 310 21.06 -13.46 -3.27
CA GLY A 310 19.63 -13.60 -3.51
C GLY A 310 19.24 -13.82 -4.97
N SER A 311 17.93 -13.83 -5.22
CA SER A 311 17.40 -13.69 -6.57
C SER A 311 17.84 -12.36 -7.15
N LEU A 312 18.40 -12.34 -8.36
CA LEU A 312 18.92 -11.11 -8.96
C LEU A 312 18.00 -10.58 -10.05
N ARG A 313 18.08 -9.26 -10.22
CA ARG A 313 17.64 -8.55 -11.41
C ARG A 313 18.85 -7.76 -11.93
N MET A 314 19.09 -7.88 -13.22
CA MET A 314 20.20 -7.23 -13.89
C MET A 314 19.66 -6.35 -15.01
N TYR A 315 20.11 -5.11 -15.04
CA TYR A 315 19.72 -4.10 -16.00
C TYR A 315 20.94 -3.84 -16.90
N PRO A 316 20.84 -4.07 -18.21
CA PRO A 316 21.84 -3.59 -19.15
C PRO A 316 22.02 -2.07 -19.03
N GLY A 317 23.22 -1.58 -19.36
CA GLY A 317 23.45 -0.14 -19.43
C GLY A 317 22.57 0.52 -20.49
N GLU A 318 22.18 1.78 -20.27
CA GLU A 318 21.35 2.53 -21.23
C GLU A 318 22.07 2.79 -22.55
N SER A 319 23.41 2.91 -22.50
CA SER A 319 24.29 3.09 -23.64
C SER A 319 25.63 2.42 -23.39
N VAL A 320 26.51 2.40 -24.39
CA VAL A 320 27.89 1.89 -24.23
C VAL A 320 28.77 2.72 -23.29
N GLU A 321 28.26 3.85 -22.79
CA GLU A 321 28.92 4.67 -21.78
C GLU A 321 28.46 4.32 -20.35
N HIS A 322 27.46 3.43 -20.24
CA HIS A 322 26.89 2.97 -18.98
C HIS A 322 27.09 1.46 -18.82
N GLY A 323 27.53 1.06 -17.63
CA GLY A 323 27.60 -0.31 -17.17
C GLY A 323 26.25 -0.86 -16.72
N TRP A 324 26.27 -2.14 -16.38
CA TRP A 324 25.12 -2.88 -15.87
C TRP A 324 24.86 -2.55 -14.41
N GLN A 325 23.57 -2.53 -14.03
CA GLN A 325 23.18 -2.57 -12.63
C GLN A 325 22.72 -3.99 -12.29
N ALA A 326 23.29 -4.60 -11.24
CA ALA A 326 22.80 -5.86 -10.67
C ALA A 326 22.30 -5.60 -9.24
N SER A 327 21.07 -5.98 -8.95
CA SER A 327 20.49 -5.82 -7.61
C SER A 327 19.75 -7.07 -7.15
N GLU A 328 19.76 -7.29 -5.83
CA GLU A 328 18.99 -8.36 -5.23
C GLU A 328 17.50 -8.00 -5.22
N ARG A 329 16.67 -8.95 -5.62
CA ARG A 329 15.21 -8.84 -5.51
C ARG A 329 14.77 -9.10 -4.08
N TRP A 330 13.71 -8.38 -3.70
CA TRP A 330 12.95 -8.71 -2.52
C TRP A 330 12.10 -9.95 -2.76
N THR A 331 12.48 -11.04 -2.09
CA THR A 331 11.75 -12.30 -2.05
C THR A 331 11.33 -12.61 -0.61
N GLU A 332 10.53 -13.65 -0.44
CA GLU A 332 10.13 -14.08 0.89
C GLU A 332 11.34 -14.42 1.77
N TRP A 333 11.30 -14.00 3.04
CA TRP A 333 12.34 -14.18 4.06
C TRP A 333 13.63 -13.37 3.87
N ARG A 334 13.70 -12.55 2.83
CA ARG A 334 14.80 -11.60 2.62
C ARG A 334 14.44 -10.22 3.17
N THR A 335 15.35 -9.64 3.96
CA THR A 335 15.14 -8.36 4.67
C THR A 335 16.07 -7.24 4.21
N THR A 336 16.94 -7.52 3.25
CA THR A 336 17.93 -6.60 2.68
C THR A 336 18.01 -6.81 1.17
N SER A 337 18.44 -5.76 0.47
CA SER A 337 18.58 -5.74 -0.97
C SER A 337 19.82 -4.92 -1.31
N ASP A 338 20.90 -5.60 -1.66
CA ASP A 338 22.13 -4.95 -2.07
C ASP A 338 22.14 -4.76 -3.60
N ALA A 339 22.84 -3.73 -4.08
CA ALA A 339 23.01 -3.46 -5.50
C ALA A 339 24.47 -3.13 -5.81
N ILE A 340 24.90 -3.49 -7.01
CA ILE A 340 26.19 -3.11 -7.58
C ILE A 340 26.00 -2.62 -9.01
N SER A 341 26.97 -1.83 -9.46
CA SER A 341 27.11 -1.40 -10.84
C SER A 341 28.42 -1.96 -11.38
N VAL A 342 28.38 -2.53 -12.58
CA VAL A 342 29.47 -3.34 -13.15
C VAL A 342 29.65 -2.99 -14.62
N ASP A 343 30.88 -2.81 -15.05
CA ASP A 343 31.23 -2.78 -16.47
C ASP A 343 31.03 -4.19 -17.07
N GLY A 344 30.09 -4.31 -18.00
CA GLY A 344 29.74 -5.60 -18.61
C GLY A 344 30.87 -6.23 -19.42
N GLU A 345 31.78 -5.44 -19.99
CA GLU A 345 32.90 -5.93 -20.81
C GLU A 345 34.08 -6.37 -19.93
N THR A 346 34.41 -5.58 -18.91
CA THR A 346 35.61 -5.83 -18.09
C THR A 346 35.32 -6.58 -16.79
N GLY A 347 34.06 -6.55 -16.33
CA GLY A 347 33.64 -7.10 -15.04
C GLY A 347 34.07 -6.24 -13.85
N GLU A 348 34.62 -5.04 -14.09
CA GLU A 348 35.02 -4.10 -13.05
C GLU A 348 33.78 -3.52 -12.36
N VAL A 349 33.81 -3.47 -11.03
CA VAL A 349 32.73 -2.88 -10.24
C VAL A 349 32.89 -1.37 -10.19
N ILE A 350 31.93 -0.65 -10.77
CA ILE A 350 31.87 0.81 -10.86
C ILE A 350 31.45 1.40 -9.52
N ASP A 351 30.36 0.87 -8.94
CA ASP A 351 29.76 1.40 -7.72
C ASP A 351 29.05 0.30 -6.91
N ARG A 352 28.87 0.54 -5.62
CA ARG A 352 28.23 -0.39 -4.68
C ARG A 352 27.22 0.38 -3.84
N LEU A 353 26.03 -0.21 -3.71
CA LEU A 353 24.99 0.32 -2.84
C LEU A 353 24.50 -0.79 -1.88
N PRO A 354 25.27 -1.09 -0.83
CA PRO A 354 24.87 -2.08 0.16
C PRO A 354 23.71 -1.56 1.01
N PHE A 355 22.74 -2.42 1.32
CA PHE A 355 21.57 -2.06 2.12
C PHE A 355 21.96 -1.54 3.51
N SER A 356 23.09 -2.00 4.05
CA SER A 356 23.63 -1.58 5.35
C SER A 356 23.97 -0.09 5.40
N GLU A 357 24.33 0.53 4.28
CA GLU A 357 24.74 1.94 4.18
C GLU A 357 23.59 2.89 3.85
N LEU A 358 22.43 2.34 3.44
CA LEU A 358 21.26 3.16 3.15
C LEU A 358 20.82 4.00 4.36
N PRO A 359 20.34 5.25 4.14
CA PRO A 359 19.70 6.04 5.17
C PRO A 359 18.52 5.31 5.82
N LEU A 360 18.23 5.66 7.09
CA LEU A 360 17.17 5.00 7.85
C LEU A 360 15.80 5.08 7.15
N PHE A 361 15.49 6.22 6.52
CA PHE A 361 14.22 6.39 5.83
C PHE A 361 14.07 5.47 4.61
N SER A 362 15.13 5.34 3.80
CA SER A 362 15.20 4.35 2.71
C SER A 362 14.92 2.93 3.21
N LYS A 363 15.59 2.50 4.29
CA LYS A 363 15.36 1.19 4.92
C LYS A 363 13.92 1.00 5.38
N LEU A 364 13.36 2.00 6.09
CA LEU A 364 11.99 1.97 6.59
C LEU A 364 10.96 1.94 5.45
N THR A 365 11.23 2.63 4.35
CA THR A 365 10.36 2.66 3.18
C THR A 365 10.36 1.31 2.48
N SER A 366 11.53 0.72 2.21
CA SER A 366 11.63 -0.64 1.66
C SER A 366 10.91 -1.66 2.55
N TRP A 367 11.22 -1.71 3.84
CA TRP A 367 10.51 -2.63 4.76
C TRP A 367 9.02 -2.36 4.79
N GLY A 368 8.59 -1.09 4.79
CA GLY A 368 7.19 -0.69 4.79
C GLY A 368 6.43 -1.20 3.58
N ILE A 369 7.01 -1.06 2.38
CA ILE A 369 6.46 -1.57 1.11
C ILE A 369 6.30 -3.08 1.20
N TYR A 370 7.39 -3.83 1.42
CA TYR A 370 7.35 -5.29 1.37
C TYR A 370 6.55 -5.93 2.53
N LEU A 371 6.42 -5.23 3.66
CA LEU A 371 5.49 -5.59 4.73
C LEU A 371 4.03 -5.37 4.35
N HIS A 372 3.70 -4.27 3.69
CA HIS A 372 2.33 -3.98 3.27
C HIS A 372 1.88 -4.90 2.13
N MET A 373 2.78 -5.20 1.20
CA MET A 373 2.54 -5.99 0.00
C MET A 373 2.46 -7.50 0.28
N GLY A 374 2.81 -7.94 1.49
CA GLY A 374 2.72 -9.34 1.88
C GLY A 374 3.86 -10.23 1.37
N ILE A 375 4.97 -9.65 0.94
CA ILE A 375 6.10 -10.39 0.34
C ILE A 375 7.12 -10.80 1.42
N MET A 376 7.48 -9.90 2.33
CA MET A 376 8.70 -10.03 3.15
C MET A 376 8.81 -11.32 3.98
N PHE A 377 7.70 -11.87 4.48
CA PHE A 377 7.69 -13.14 5.23
C PHE A 377 6.78 -14.19 4.59
N GLY A 378 6.50 -14.07 3.29
CA GLY A 378 5.65 -15.01 2.55
C GLY A 378 4.29 -15.25 3.21
N LEU A 379 3.83 -16.51 3.17
CA LEU A 379 2.48 -16.92 3.60
C LEU A 379 2.07 -16.44 5.02
N PRO A 380 2.92 -16.51 6.07
CA PRO A 380 2.59 -15.95 7.38
C PRO A 380 2.14 -14.49 7.35
N LEU A 381 2.86 -13.62 6.62
CA LEU A 381 2.52 -12.21 6.51
C LEU A 381 1.26 -12.01 5.67
N GLN A 382 1.12 -12.74 4.57
CA GLN A 382 -0.09 -12.70 3.73
C GLN A 382 -1.35 -13.05 4.53
N ILE A 383 -1.30 -14.09 5.37
CA ILE A 383 -2.41 -14.47 6.25
C ILE A 383 -2.70 -13.36 7.27
N LEU A 384 -1.66 -12.76 7.87
CA LEU A 384 -1.82 -11.66 8.82
C LEU A 384 -2.50 -10.45 8.16
N LEU A 385 -2.09 -10.08 6.95
CA LEU A 385 -2.67 -8.98 6.18
C LEU A 385 -4.10 -9.30 5.76
N LEU A 386 -4.36 -10.51 5.27
CA LEU A 386 -5.70 -10.99 4.92
C LEU A 386 -6.66 -10.88 6.11
N VAL A 387 -6.26 -11.41 7.27
CA VAL A 387 -7.08 -11.36 8.50
C VAL A 387 -7.30 -9.91 8.94
N THR A 388 -6.26 -9.08 8.88
CA THR A 388 -6.34 -7.66 9.23
C THR A 388 -7.32 -6.92 8.31
N ALA A 389 -7.20 -7.12 7.00
CA ALA A 389 -8.04 -6.50 5.99
C ALA A 389 -9.51 -6.95 6.13
N LEU A 390 -9.77 -8.25 6.29
CA LEU A 390 -11.12 -8.76 6.56
C LEU A 390 -11.69 -8.26 7.89
N ALA A 391 -10.85 -8.08 8.92
CA ALA A 391 -11.27 -7.49 10.18
C ALA A 391 -11.65 -6.01 10.02
N ILE A 392 -10.91 -5.23 9.21
CA ILE A 392 -11.27 -3.85 8.86
C ILE A 392 -12.62 -3.81 8.13
N ALA A 393 -12.82 -4.66 7.13
CA ALA A 393 -14.10 -4.80 6.42
C ALA A 393 -15.24 -5.12 7.42
N GLY A 394 -15.00 -6.08 8.32
CA GLY A 394 -15.92 -6.42 9.40
C GLY A 394 -16.22 -5.26 10.34
N LEU A 395 -15.21 -4.45 10.71
CA LEU A 395 -15.38 -3.25 11.54
C LEU A 395 -16.26 -2.21 10.86
N VAL A 396 -16.08 -2.00 9.54
CA VAL A 396 -16.94 -1.11 8.76
C VAL A 396 -18.38 -1.60 8.79
N VAL A 397 -18.62 -2.89 8.47
CA VAL A 397 -19.96 -3.51 8.49
C VAL A 397 -20.60 -3.40 9.87
N LEU A 398 -19.87 -3.73 10.94
CA LEU A 398 -20.33 -3.60 12.32
C LEU A 398 -20.69 -2.14 12.65
N GLY A 399 -19.89 -1.17 12.19
CA GLY A 399 -20.17 0.26 12.34
C GLY A 399 -21.51 0.65 11.72
N TYR A 400 -21.78 0.20 10.49
CA TYR A 400 -23.06 0.39 9.82
C TYR A 400 -24.22 -0.31 10.53
N MET A 401 -24.03 -1.54 11.01
CA MET A 401 -25.06 -2.26 11.78
C MET A 401 -25.42 -1.55 13.09
N ILE A 402 -24.40 -1.04 13.80
CA ILE A 402 -24.60 -0.26 15.04
C ILE A 402 -25.36 1.03 14.73
N TRP A 403 -25.03 1.71 13.63
CA TRP A 403 -25.74 2.91 13.18
C TRP A 403 -27.19 2.60 12.80
N TRP A 404 -27.43 1.54 12.03
CA TRP A 404 -28.76 1.12 11.59
C TRP A 404 -29.66 0.64 12.73
N LYS A 405 -29.08 0.11 13.82
CA LYS A 405 -29.82 -0.24 15.05
C LYS A 405 -30.04 0.96 15.98
N ARG A 406 -29.48 2.14 15.66
CA ARG A 406 -29.60 3.38 16.45
C ARG A 406 -30.68 4.34 15.95
N ARG A 407 -31.36 4.06 14.82
CA ARG A 407 -32.18 5.07 14.12
C ARG A 407 -33.23 5.71 15.04
N PRO A 408 -33.33 7.05 15.05
CA PRO A 408 -34.36 7.75 15.82
C PRO A 408 -35.74 7.63 15.16
N THR A 409 -36.79 7.70 15.98
CA THR A 409 -38.22 7.73 15.62
C THR A 409 -38.54 8.89 14.65
N PRO A 410 -39.68 8.85 13.92
CA PRO A 410 -40.06 9.88 12.96
C PRO A 410 -40.02 11.29 13.58
N GLY A 411 -39.34 12.23 12.91
CA GLY A 411 -39.19 13.63 13.34
C GLY A 411 -37.80 14.01 13.86
N ALA A 412 -36.88 13.06 14.03
CA ALA A 412 -35.47 13.38 14.32
C ALA A 412 -34.63 13.34 13.03
N THR A 413 -33.86 14.40 12.78
CA THR A 413 -32.88 14.45 11.70
C THR A 413 -31.87 13.31 11.85
N ALA A 414 -31.73 12.48 10.81
CA ALA A 414 -30.76 11.40 10.78
C ALA A 414 -29.33 11.96 10.73
N GLY A 415 -28.47 11.51 11.66
CA GLY A 415 -27.10 12.00 11.85
C GLY A 415 -27.09 13.26 12.72
N ILE A 416 -26.37 13.40 13.83
CA ILE A 416 -25.18 12.77 14.40
C ILE A 416 -25.45 12.67 15.90
N PRO A 417 -25.32 11.50 16.55
CA PRO A 417 -25.63 11.44 17.97
C PRO A 417 -24.32 11.41 18.77
N GLY A 418 -23.90 12.61 19.14
CA GLY A 418 -23.01 12.95 20.25
C GLY A 418 -23.71 14.01 21.12
N PRO A 419 -23.21 14.33 22.33
CA PRO A 419 -23.75 15.48 23.05
C PRO A 419 -23.65 16.70 22.11
N ARG A 420 -24.71 17.53 22.05
CA ARG A 420 -24.69 18.84 21.36
C ARG A 420 -23.80 19.81 22.13
N THR A 421 -22.58 19.40 22.44
CA THR A 421 -21.56 20.26 23.02
C THR A 421 -21.09 21.16 21.91
N LYS A 422 -21.48 22.44 22.00
CA LYS A 422 -20.85 23.47 21.18
C LYS A 422 -19.35 23.40 21.45
N LEU A 423 -18.55 23.20 20.39
CA LEU A 423 -17.10 23.28 20.51
C LEU A 423 -16.73 24.67 21.01
N SER A 424 -15.85 24.73 22.01
CA SER A 424 -15.25 25.98 22.48
C SER A 424 -14.41 26.60 21.37
N THR A 425 -14.21 27.92 21.40
CA THR A 425 -13.31 28.64 20.48
C THR A 425 -11.92 27.99 20.43
N LYS A 426 -11.40 27.52 21.57
CA LYS A 426 -10.11 26.81 21.63
C LYS A 426 -10.13 25.49 20.85
N GLN A 427 -11.23 24.75 20.90
CA GLN A 427 -11.39 23.51 20.16
C GLN A 427 -11.54 23.76 18.66
N TRP A 428 -12.24 24.83 18.28
CA TRP A 428 -12.29 25.28 16.89
C TRP A 428 -10.93 25.71 16.35
N ILE A 429 -10.10 26.38 17.16
CA ILE A 429 -8.72 26.70 16.78
C ILE A 429 -7.93 25.41 16.56
N ILE A 430 -8.04 24.42 17.45
CA ILE A 430 -7.37 23.11 17.27
C ILE A 430 -7.84 22.43 15.98
N VAL A 431 -9.14 22.42 15.71
CA VAL A 431 -9.69 21.86 14.46
C VAL A 431 -9.17 22.60 13.23
N ALA A 432 -9.08 23.94 13.29
CA ALA A 432 -8.55 24.74 12.20
C ALA A 432 -7.05 24.50 11.97
N VAL A 433 -6.26 24.42 13.05
CA VAL A 433 -4.82 24.10 12.96
C VAL A 433 -4.62 22.68 12.41
N LEU A 434 -5.39 21.70 12.86
CA LEU A 434 -5.35 20.34 12.30
C LEU A 434 -5.74 20.32 10.82
N LEU A 435 -6.79 21.05 10.43
CA LEU A 435 -7.20 21.17 9.03
C LEU A 435 -6.11 21.79 8.16
N VAL A 436 -5.42 22.83 8.63
CA VAL A 436 -4.37 23.50 7.86
C VAL A 436 -3.10 22.64 7.82
N ALA A 437 -2.64 22.15 8.97
CA ALA A 437 -1.39 21.40 9.06
C ALA A 437 -1.52 19.99 8.45
N VAL A 438 -2.52 19.21 8.89
CA VAL A 438 -2.73 17.85 8.38
C VAL A 438 -3.35 17.90 6.99
N GLY A 439 -4.25 18.83 6.69
CA GLY A 439 -4.84 18.95 5.35
C GLY A 439 -3.86 19.47 4.31
N GLY A 440 -2.83 20.24 4.68
CA GLY A 440 -1.74 20.58 3.75
C GLY A 440 -0.90 19.37 3.38
N PHE A 441 -0.61 18.49 4.34
CA PHE A 441 0.18 17.27 4.12
C PHE A 441 -0.66 16.11 3.54
N LEU A 442 -1.94 16.02 3.89
CA LEU A 442 -2.92 15.03 3.41
C LEU A 442 -4.10 15.76 2.74
N PRO A 443 -3.96 16.24 1.48
CA PRO A 443 -4.96 17.07 0.83
C PRO A 443 -6.36 16.44 0.79
N LEU A 444 -6.46 15.17 0.44
CA LEU A 444 -7.76 14.49 0.34
C LEU A 444 -8.45 14.35 1.70
N PHE A 445 -7.68 14.12 2.78
CA PHE A 445 -8.22 14.17 4.14
C PHE A 445 -8.72 15.57 4.49
N GLY A 446 -7.91 16.60 4.26
CA GLY A 446 -8.25 17.99 4.55
C GLY A 446 -9.50 18.48 3.82
N ILE A 447 -9.55 18.25 2.50
CA ILE A 447 -10.67 18.66 1.64
C ILE A 447 -11.95 17.92 2.02
N SER A 448 -11.89 16.59 2.19
CA SER A 448 -13.08 15.82 2.54
C SER A 448 -13.58 16.13 3.96
N LEU A 449 -12.68 16.38 4.92
CA LEU A 449 -13.05 16.84 6.26
C LEU A 449 -13.71 18.22 6.22
N ALA A 450 -13.17 19.17 5.44
CA ALA A 450 -13.77 20.48 5.25
C ALA A 450 -15.16 20.40 4.60
N ALA A 451 -15.32 19.55 3.58
CA ALA A 451 -16.61 19.30 2.93
C ALA A 451 -17.64 18.71 3.91
N MET A 452 -17.23 17.77 4.76
CA MET A 452 -18.08 17.20 5.81
C MET A 452 -18.51 18.25 6.84
N LEU A 453 -17.59 19.12 7.29
CA LEU A 453 -17.91 20.19 8.22
C LEU A 453 -18.88 21.22 7.60
N LEU A 454 -18.67 21.59 6.33
CA LEU A 454 -19.57 22.48 5.61
C LEU A 454 -20.97 21.87 5.48
N ALA A 455 -21.06 20.60 5.10
CA ALA A 455 -22.32 19.87 5.01
C ALA A 455 -23.05 19.84 6.37
N ASP A 456 -22.34 19.57 7.47
CA ASP A 456 -22.92 19.57 8.81
C ASP A 456 -23.47 20.94 9.22
N VAL A 457 -22.75 22.02 8.90
CA VAL A 457 -23.20 23.40 9.15
C VAL A 457 -24.45 23.74 8.33
N LEU A 458 -24.47 23.38 7.04
CA LEU A 458 -25.61 23.65 6.15
C LEU A 458 -26.85 22.87 6.56
N LEU A 459 -26.71 21.58 6.90
CA LEU A 459 -27.80 20.73 7.38
C LEU A 459 -28.33 21.22 8.74
N SER A 460 -27.45 21.63 9.64
CA SER A 460 -27.82 22.20 10.94
C SER A 460 -28.60 23.51 10.80
N LYS A 461 -28.18 24.41 9.88
CA LYS A 461 -28.90 25.65 9.58
C LYS A 461 -30.30 25.40 9.01
N ARG A 462 -30.44 24.42 8.10
CA ARG A 462 -31.72 24.01 7.51
C ARG A 462 -32.68 23.43 8.56
N ALA A 463 -32.20 22.54 9.42
CA ALA A 463 -33.00 21.98 10.51
C ALA A 463 -33.42 23.03 11.55
N GLY A 464 -32.56 24.04 11.80
CA GLY A 464 -32.88 25.19 12.65
C GLY A 464 -33.98 26.10 12.08
N HIS A 465 -34.06 26.26 10.76
CA HIS A 465 -35.11 27.05 10.10
C HIS A 465 -36.49 26.39 10.16
N THR A 466 -36.57 25.07 9.99
CA THR A 466 -37.84 24.33 10.07
C THR A 466 -38.45 24.25 11.48
N GLY A 467 -37.64 24.47 12.53
CA GLY A 467 -38.12 24.49 13.92
C GLY A 467 -38.73 25.82 14.38
N HIS A 468 -38.59 26.90 13.60
CA HIS A 468 -39.06 28.23 13.99
C HIS A 468 -40.47 28.55 13.45
N GLU A 469 -40.94 27.90 12.39
CA GLU A 469 -42.29 28.11 11.85
C GLU A 469 -43.40 27.43 12.66
N THR A 470 -43.12 26.37 13.42
CA THR A 470 -44.14 25.65 14.19
C THR A 470 -44.40 26.21 15.60
N ARG A 471 -43.76 27.33 15.99
CA ARG A 471 -43.87 27.90 17.34
C ARG A 471 -44.55 29.28 17.42
N ARG A 472 -45.19 29.75 16.34
CA ARG A 472 -46.02 30.96 16.32
C ARG A 472 -47.44 30.67 15.86
N ALA A 473 -48.20 29.94 16.67
CA ALA A 473 -49.66 30.11 16.69
C ALA A 473 -49.98 31.05 17.85
N PRO A 474 -50.62 32.22 17.62
CA PRO A 474 -51.06 33.08 18.71
C PRO A 474 -52.19 32.39 19.45
N VAL A 475 -52.04 32.20 20.76
CA VAL A 475 -53.15 31.86 21.64
C VAL A 475 -53.89 33.17 21.89
N ASP A 476 -54.83 33.50 20.99
CA ASP A 476 -55.84 34.51 21.27
C ASP A 476 -56.85 33.92 22.25
N GLY A 477 -57.04 34.64 23.35
CA GLY A 477 -58.00 34.29 24.39
C GLY A 477 -59.44 34.52 23.95
N ALA A 478 -60.34 33.73 24.53
CA ALA A 478 -61.73 34.12 24.70
C ALA A 478 -62.26 33.54 26.00
N ARG A 479 -62.71 34.45 26.87
CA ARG A 479 -63.51 34.20 28.07
C ARG A 479 -64.82 33.49 27.70
N ALA A 480 -65.32 32.66 28.63
CA ALA A 480 -66.69 32.73 29.10
C ALA A 480 -66.65 32.62 30.63
#